data_AF-A0A5J4Q6C2-F1
#
_entry.id   AF-A0A5J4Q6C2-F1
#
_cell.length_a   1.000
_cell.length_b   1.000
_cell.length_c   1.000
_cell.angle_alpha   90.00
_cell.angle_beta   90.00
_cell.angle_gamma   90.00
#
_symmetry.space_group_name_H-M   'P 1'
#
loop_
_entity.id
_entity.type
_entity.pdbx_description
1 polymer ?
#
loop_
_entity_poly.entity_id
_entity_poly.type
_entity_poly.pdbx_seq_one_letter_code
_entity_poly.pdbx_strand_id
1 'polypeptide(L)'
;MPDTFFIKWTGSWGWATWDKSWKHFNPNGQALLKELETGKLTRTFDFNGAYRFTRMLRRQIEGKNNSWAIRWNASLFVKDILSLNAGRSLVQNTGFDGSGTNCGSGGLYASNLFMERLPVEKISPVTENLAARYAFEKYYRQTNSFTAKAVRRIKRTLKGDFEA
;
A
#
# COMPACT_ATOMS: atom_id res chain seq x y z
N MET A 1 6.45 2.55 15.61
CA MET A 1 5.91 1.28 15.08
C MET A 1 6.71 0.16 15.70
N PRO A 2 6.13 -1.01 16.01
CA PRO A 2 6.89 -2.18 16.46
C PRO A 2 7.80 -2.68 15.33
N ASP A 3 8.86 -3.41 15.66
CA ASP A 3 9.82 -3.91 14.68
C ASP A 3 9.15 -4.79 13.62
N THR A 4 8.32 -5.75 14.03
CA THR A 4 7.44 -6.52 13.14
C THR A 4 5.99 -6.51 13.62
N PHE A 5 5.04 -6.61 12.69
CA PHE A 5 3.61 -6.68 13.01
C PHE A 5 2.81 -7.31 11.88
N PHE A 6 1.64 -7.86 12.22
CA PHE A 6 0.66 -8.34 11.26
C PHE A 6 -0.39 -7.26 10.93
N ILE A 7 -0.77 -7.15 9.66
CA ILE A 7 -1.83 -6.24 9.20
C ILE A 7 -2.62 -6.82 8.02
N LYS A 8 -3.91 -6.48 7.89
CA LYS A 8 -4.73 -6.80 6.72
C LYS A 8 -4.47 -5.80 5.59
N TRP A 9 -3.26 -5.87 5.04
CA TRP A 9 -2.80 -5.07 3.92
C TRP A 9 -1.49 -5.64 3.38
N THR A 10 -1.23 -5.54 2.08
CA THR A 10 0.08 -5.84 1.49
C THR A 10 0.55 -4.72 0.58
N GLY A 11 1.83 -4.33 0.76
CA GLY A 11 2.53 -3.45 -0.16
C GLY A 11 3.04 -4.18 -1.40
N SER A 12 3.43 -3.39 -2.41
CA SER A 12 4.03 -3.90 -3.66
C SER A 12 5.55 -3.78 -3.73
N TRP A 13 6.19 -3.16 -2.72
CA TRP A 13 7.65 -2.99 -2.65
C TRP A 13 8.21 -3.87 -1.55
N GLY A 14 9.29 -4.60 -1.85
CA GLY A 14 9.94 -5.46 -0.87
C GLY A 14 9.00 -6.51 -0.27
N TRP A 15 8.23 -7.21 -1.10
CA TRP A 15 7.28 -8.23 -0.65
C TRP A 15 7.77 -9.64 -1.00
N ALA A 16 7.32 -10.62 -0.23
CA ALA A 16 7.49 -12.04 -0.50
C ALA A 16 6.23 -12.80 -0.07
N THR A 17 6.02 -13.98 -0.63
CA THR A 17 4.92 -14.86 -0.23
C THR A 17 5.31 -16.32 -0.36
N TRP A 18 4.65 -17.18 0.41
CA TRP A 18 4.81 -18.62 0.34
C TRP A 18 3.87 -19.21 -0.71
N ASP A 19 4.25 -20.33 -1.35
CA ASP A 19 3.41 -21.04 -2.32
C ASP A 19 1.97 -21.26 -1.82
N LYS A 20 1.83 -21.72 -0.58
CA LYS A 20 0.52 -21.94 0.06
C LYS A 20 -0.36 -20.68 0.09
N SER A 21 0.24 -19.51 0.30
CA SER A 21 -0.48 -18.24 0.34
C SER A 21 -0.77 -17.74 -1.06
N TRP A 22 0.14 -17.97 -2.02
CA TRP A 22 -0.04 -17.57 -3.42
C TRP A 22 -1.26 -18.22 -4.07
N LYS A 23 -1.61 -19.44 -3.67
CA LYS A 23 -2.84 -20.15 -4.09
C LYS A 23 -4.14 -19.38 -3.79
N HIS A 24 -4.11 -18.39 -2.91
CA HIS A 24 -5.27 -17.54 -2.63
C HIS A 24 -5.45 -16.38 -3.61
N PHE A 25 -4.49 -16.14 -4.51
CA PHE A 25 -4.59 -15.06 -5.47
C PHE A 25 -5.79 -15.26 -6.42
N ASN A 26 -6.66 -14.27 -6.46
CA ASN A 26 -7.75 -14.19 -7.41
C ASN A 26 -7.44 -13.13 -8.47
N PRO A 27 -7.21 -13.50 -9.74
CA PRO A 27 -6.94 -12.52 -10.79
C PRO A 27 -8.20 -11.77 -11.25
N ASN A 28 -9.41 -12.20 -10.87
CA ASN A 28 -10.66 -11.56 -11.27
C ASN A 28 -10.98 -10.35 -10.37
N GLY A 29 -10.64 -9.16 -10.85
CA GLY A 29 -10.88 -7.91 -10.12
C GLY A 29 -12.36 -7.64 -9.84
N GLN A 30 -13.25 -7.98 -10.77
CA GLN A 30 -14.70 -7.81 -10.64
C GLN A 30 -15.26 -8.66 -9.51
N ALA A 31 -14.82 -9.92 -9.39
CA ALA A 31 -15.21 -10.80 -8.29
C ALA A 31 -14.75 -10.23 -6.93
N LEU A 32 -13.49 -9.78 -6.86
CA LEU A 32 -12.94 -9.17 -5.64
C LEU A 32 -13.68 -7.89 -5.23
N LEU A 33 -14.02 -7.03 -6.18
CA LEU A 33 -14.78 -5.81 -5.91
C LEU A 33 -16.19 -6.15 -5.39
N LYS A 34 -16.85 -7.14 -6.00
CA LYS A 34 -18.17 -7.62 -5.56
C LYS A 34 -18.14 -8.14 -4.12
N GLU A 35 -17.12 -8.93 -3.77
CA GLU A 35 -16.93 -9.44 -2.40
C GLU A 35 -16.75 -8.28 -1.40
N LEU A 36 -15.90 -7.30 -1.74
CA LEU A 36 -15.69 -6.11 -0.90
C LEU A 36 -16.97 -5.31 -0.68
N GLU A 37 -17.77 -5.12 -1.73
CA GLU A 37 -19.01 -4.34 -1.67
C GLU A 37 -20.13 -5.08 -0.93
N THR A 38 -20.30 -6.37 -1.22
CA THR A 38 -21.30 -7.23 -0.56
C THR A 38 -21.01 -7.37 0.92
N GLY A 39 -19.73 -7.51 1.29
CA GLY A 39 -19.29 -7.54 2.68
C GLY A 39 -19.27 -6.18 3.39
N LYS A 40 -19.61 -5.07 2.70
CA LYS A 40 -19.49 -3.68 3.20
C LYS A 40 -18.08 -3.35 3.71
N LEU A 41 -17.07 -3.96 3.09
CA LEU A 41 -15.66 -3.92 3.52
C LEU A 41 -14.86 -2.78 2.87
N THR A 42 -15.40 -2.11 1.84
CA THR A 42 -14.69 -1.09 1.05
C THR A 42 -14.11 0.03 1.91
N ARG A 43 -14.85 0.52 2.92
CA ARG A 43 -14.36 1.56 3.84
C ARG A 43 -13.14 1.10 4.63
N THR A 44 -13.19 -0.13 5.15
CA THR A 44 -12.07 -0.73 5.89
C THR A 44 -10.88 -0.93 4.95
N PHE A 45 -11.09 -1.53 3.78
CA PHE A 45 -10.07 -1.73 2.74
C PHE A 45 -9.36 -0.42 2.35
N ASP A 46 -10.09 0.70 2.34
CA ASP A 46 -9.60 2.04 2.05
C ASP A 46 -8.98 2.77 3.26
N PHE A 47 -8.65 2.06 4.34
CA PHE A 47 -8.17 2.64 5.60
C PHE A 47 -9.09 3.78 6.07
N ASN A 48 -10.38 3.49 6.22
CA ASN A 48 -11.41 4.47 6.59
C ASN A 48 -11.48 5.68 5.66
N GLY A 49 -11.23 5.44 4.36
CA GLY A 49 -11.23 6.46 3.31
C GLY A 49 -9.95 7.30 3.24
N ALA A 50 -8.90 6.98 4.02
CA ALA A 50 -7.63 7.67 3.96
C ALA A 50 -6.87 7.42 2.64
N TYR A 51 -7.06 6.24 2.03
CA TYR A 51 -6.51 5.91 0.73
C TYR A 51 -7.59 5.34 -0.20
N ARG A 52 -7.39 5.42 -1.52
CA ARG A 52 -8.41 5.06 -2.53
C ARG A 52 -8.08 3.72 -3.19
N PHE A 53 -7.90 2.65 -2.41
CA PHE A 53 -7.62 1.30 -2.92
C PHE A 53 -8.80 0.72 -3.70
N THR A 54 -10.04 0.91 -3.24
CA THR A 54 -11.25 0.48 -3.97
C THR A 54 -11.33 1.17 -5.33
N ARG A 55 -10.98 2.47 -5.42
CA ARG A 55 -10.89 3.17 -6.71
C ARG A 55 -9.77 2.59 -7.57
N MET A 56 -8.63 2.25 -6.98
CA MET A 56 -7.51 1.65 -7.70
C MET A 56 -7.90 0.29 -8.32
N LEU A 57 -8.67 -0.52 -7.59
CA LEU A 57 -9.22 -1.79 -8.08
C LEU A 57 -10.24 -1.56 -9.21
N ARG A 58 -11.17 -0.61 -9.07
CA ARG A 58 -12.09 -0.22 -10.17
C ARG A 58 -11.36 0.20 -11.44
N ARG A 59 -10.31 1.03 -11.32
CA ARG A 59 -9.49 1.42 -12.47
C ARG A 59 -8.73 0.24 -13.08
N GLN A 60 -8.34 -0.74 -12.27
CA GLN A 60 -7.69 -1.95 -12.76
C GLN A 60 -8.67 -2.80 -13.57
N ILE A 61 -9.91 -2.94 -13.10
CA ILE A 61 -11.03 -3.57 -13.82
C ILE A 61 -11.32 -2.87 -15.15
N GLU A 62 -11.33 -1.53 -15.15
CA GLU A 62 -11.55 -0.70 -16.34
C GLU A 62 -10.37 -0.69 -17.34
N GLY A 63 -9.26 -1.40 -17.06
CA GLY A 63 -8.05 -1.39 -17.89
C GLY A 63 -7.22 -0.10 -17.83
N LYS A 64 -7.60 0.85 -16.96
CA LYS A 64 -6.88 2.12 -16.75
C LYS A 64 -5.69 1.98 -15.78
N ASN A 65 -5.46 0.79 -15.27
CA ASN A 65 -4.37 0.42 -14.37
C ASN A 65 -4.04 -1.07 -14.59
N ASN A 66 -2.77 -1.41 -14.79
CA ASN A 66 -2.33 -2.80 -14.97
C ASN A 66 -1.75 -3.41 -13.68
N SER A 67 -1.91 -2.75 -12.53
CA SER A 67 -1.36 -3.20 -11.25
C SER A 67 -1.92 -4.56 -10.84
N TRP A 68 -1.07 -5.58 -10.79
CA TRP A 68 -1.40 -6.88 -10.21
C TRP A 68 -1.52 -6.81 -8.68
N ALA A 69 -0.74 -5.92 -8.04
CA ALA A 69 -0.64 -5.82 -6.59
C ALA A 69 -1.95 -5.41 -5.91
N ILE A 70 -2.79 -4.58 -6.55
CA ILE A 70 -4.10 -4.24 -5.98
C ILE A 70 -5.04 -5.44 -5.91
N ARG A 71 -4.98 -6.34 -6.90
CA ARG A 71 -5.74 -7.61 -6.89
C ARG A 71 -5.20 -8.56 -5.83
N TRP A 72 -3.89 -8.61 -5.64
CA TRP A 72 -3.27 -9.39 -4.57
C TRP A 72 -3.70 -8.92 -3.18
N ASN A 73 -3.59 -7.61 -2.91
CA ASN A 73 -4.04 -7.02 -1.65
C ASN A 73 -5.52 -7.30 -1.40
N ALA A 74 -6.39 -7.15 -2.41
CA ALA A 74 -7.81 -7.46 -2.29
C ALA A 74 -8.07 -8.96 -2.04
N SER A 75 -7.34 -9.86 -2.73
CA SER A 75 -7.48 -11.32 -2.58
C SER A 75 -7.22 -11.78 -1.15
N LEU A 76 -6.19 -11.23 -0.50
CA LEU A 76 -5.88 -11.54 0.89
C LEU A 76 -6.88 -10.89 1.84
N PHE A 77 -7.24 -9.63 1.57
CA PHE A 77 -8.12 -8.86 2.43
C PHE A 77 -9.51 -9.49 2.59
N VAL A 78 -10.14 -9.91 1.48
CA VAL A 78 -11.48 -10.54 1.52
C VAL A 78 -11.47 -11.92 2.20
N LYS A 79 -10.30 -12.55 2.31
CA LYS A 79 -10.09 -13.83 3.00
C LYS A 79 -9.62 -13.69 4.45
N ASP A 80 -9.59 -12.47 4.97
CA ASP A 80 -9.10 -12.16 6.32
C ASP A 80 -7.63 -12.54 6.57
N ILE A 81 -6.81 -12.60 5.52
CA ILE A 81 -5.42 -13.03 5.63
C ILE A 81 -4.52 -11.84 6.04
N LEU A 82 -3.69 -12.08 7.05
CA LEU A 82 -2.71 -11.13 7.55
C LEU A 82 -1.37 -11.26 6.82
N SER A 83 -0.69 -10.13 6.65
CA SER A 83 0.69 -10.08 6.16
C SER A 83 1.63 -9.56 7.24
N LEU A 84 2.84 -10.13 7.31
CA LEU A 84 3.89 -9.66 8.21
C LEU A 84 4.59 -8.45 7.57
N ASN A 85 4.70 -7.35 8.32
CA ASN A 85 5.34 -6.12 7.89
C ASN A 85 6.39 -5.69 8.91
N ALA A 86 7.37 -4.92 8.44
CA ALA A 86 8.39 -4.30 9.28
C ALA A 86 8.00 -2.85 9.65
N GLY A 87 8.29 -2.43 10.87
CA GLY A 87 8.11 -1.05 11.32
C GLY A 87 9.21 -0.09 10.87
N ARG A 88 10.32 -0.64 10.35
CA ARG A 88 11.45 0.10 9.79
C ARG A 88 11.63 -0.28 8.33
N SER A 89 12.12 0.66 7.53
CA SER A 89 12.33 0.44 6.09
C SER A 89 13.54 -0.45 5.86
N LEU A 90 13.31 -1.64 5.29
CA LEU A 90 14.37 -2.57 4.89
C LEU A 90 14.64 -2.52 3.37
N VAL A 91 13.80 -1.80 2.62
CA VAL A 91 13.88 -1.66 1.16
C VAL A 91 13.57 -0.21 0.81
N GLN A 92 14.37 0.37 -0.09
CA GLN A 92 14.17 1.73 -0.59
C GLN A 92 13.87 1.68 -2.08
N ASN A 93 12.83 2.38 -2.50
CA ASN A 93 12.57 2.62 -3.92
C ASN A 93 13.29 3.90 -4.37
N THR A 94 14.33 3.74 -5.19
CA THR A 94 15.14 4.85 -5.71
C THR A 94 14.51 5.57 -6.89
N GLY A 95 13.46 5.03 -7.52
CA GLY A 95 12.84 5.61 -8.73
C GLY A 95 12.06 6.92 -8.52
N PHE A 96 11.98 7.45 -7.29
CA PHE A 96 11.41 8.77 -6.98
C PHE A 96 12.41 9.94 -7.15
N ASP A 97 13.61 9.62 -7.63
CA ASP A 97 14.62 10.57 -8.10
C ASP A 97 14.26 11.23 -9.45
N GLY A 98 13.24 10.73 -10.13
CA GLY A 98 12.80 11.19 -11.45
C GLY A 98 13.10 10.22 -12.59
N SER A 99 13.84 9.13 -12.32
CA SER A 99 14.13 8.08 -13.31
C SER A 99 13.00 7.04 -13.47
N GLY A 100 12.08 6.96 -12.51
CA GLY A 100 11.06 5.91 -12.46
C GLY A 100 9.94 6.08 -13.48
N THR A 101 9.61 5.01 -14.21
CA THR A 101 8.53 4.98 -15.23
C THR A 101 7.12 5.22 -14.68
N ASN A 102 6.91 4.97 -13.38
CA ASN A 102 5.62 5.14 -12.70
C ASN A 102 5.70 6.11 -11.51
N CYS A 103 6.81 6.85 -11.37
CA CYS A 103 7.06 7.73 -10.25
C CYS A 103 7.29 9.17 -10.74
N GLY A 104 6.70 10.15 -10.06
CA GLY A 104 7.09 11.54 -10.24
C GLY A 104 8.32 11.86 -9.39
N SER A 105 9.09 12.88 -9.80
CA SER A 105 10.16 13.47 -8.98
C SER A 105 9.57 14.06 -7.69
N GLY A 106 10.34 13.99 -6.59
CA GLY A 106 10.01 14.70 -5.34
C GLY A 106 10.16 13.93 -4.03
N GLY A 107 10.78 12.74 -4.04
CA GLY A 107 11.24 12.07 -2.81
C GLY A 107 10.14 11.72 -1.80
N LEU A 108 8.88 11.61 -2.24
CA LEU A 108 7.70 11.45 -1.37
C LEU A 108 7.73 10.25 -0.42
N TYR A 109 8.46 9.23 -0.82
CA TYR A 109 8.63 7.98 -0.10
C TYR A 109 10.10 7.71 0.22
N ALA A 110 10.94 8.76 0.19
CA ALA A 110 12.31 8.65 0.69
C ALA A 110 12.25 8.22 2.16
N SER A 111 12.92 7.12 2.47
CA SER A 111 13.01 6.59 3.82
C SER A 111 14.46 6.24 4.09
N ASN A 112 14.87 6.39 5.35
CA ASN A 112 16.18 5.91 5.78
C ASN A 112 16.13 4.39 5.89
N LEU A 113 17.03 3.72 5.18
CA LEU A 113 17.19 2.28 5.28
C LEU A 113 17.73 1.90 6.65
N PHE A 114 17.10 0.89 7.25
CA PHE A 114 17.61 0.23 8.43
C PHE A 114 18.55 -0.89 7.97
N MET A 115 19.86 -0.69 8.20
CA MET A 115 20.91 -1.57 7.67
C MET A 115 21.22 -2.76 8.59
N GLU A 116 20.62 -2.80 9.78
CA GLU A 116 20.83 -3.86 10.76
C GLU A 116 19.76 -4.95 10.64
N ARG A 117 20.05 -6.11 11.25
CA ARG A 117 19.07 -7.20 11.33
C ARG A 117 17.94 -6.78 12.25
N LEU A 118 16.72 -6.76 11.70
CA LEU A 118 15.53 -6.47 12.46
C LEU A 118 15.13 -7.70 13.31
N PRO A 119 14.85 -7.53 14.62
CA PRO A 119 14.45 -8.64 15.48
C PRO A 119 13.13 -9.27 14.98
N VAL A 120 13.13 -10.58 14.78
CA VAL A 120 11.93 -11.34 14.40
C VAL A 120 11.58 -12.27 15.55
N GLU A 121 10.64 -11.82 16.37
CA GLU A 121 10.10 -12.59 17.48
C GLU A 121 8.76 -13.22 17.07
N LYS A 122 8.44 -14.36 17.68
CA LYS A 122 7.15 -15.02 17.41
C LYS A 122 6.02 -14.17 18.01
N ILE A 123 5.23 -13.57 17.14
CA ILE A 123 4.02 -12.82 17.54
C ILE A 123 2.91 -13.82 17.87
N SER A 124 2.37 -13.74 19.09
CA SER A 124 1.25 -14.54 19.56
C SER A 124 0.36 -13.71 20.49
N PRO A 125 -0.97 -13.68 20.29
CA PRO A 125 -1.72 -14.33 19.20
C PRO A 125 -1.47 -13.68 17.83
N VAL A 126 -1.74 -14.41 16.75
CA VAL A 126 -1.64 -13.88 15.37
C VAL A 126 -2.88 -13.03 15.08
N THR A 127 -2.81 -11.76 15.43
CA THR A 127 -3.90 -10.78 15.23
C THR A 127 -3.43 -9.54 14.49
N GLU A 128 -4.36 -8.83 13.86
CA GLU A 128 -4.04 -7.54 13.24
C GLU A 128 -3.57 -6.52 14.29
N ASN A 129 -2.49 -5.81 13.99
CA ASN A 129 -2.01 -4.69 14.79
C ASN A 129 -2.79 -3.41 14.42
N LEU A 130 -3.80 -3.09 15.23
CA LEU A 130 -4.65 -1.91 15.02
C LEU A 130 -3.89 -0.58 15.15
N ALA A 131 -2.84 -0.52 15.98
CA ALA A 131 -2.02 0.67 16.10
C ALA A 131 -1.23 0.94 14.80
N ALA A 132 -0.69 -0.10 14.17
CA ALA A 132 -0.05 0.00 12.86
C ALA A 132 -1.05 0.39 11.77
N ARG A 133 -2.26 -0.20 11.78
CA ARG A 133 -3.34 0.18 10.87
C ARG A 133 -3.69 1.67 10.99
N TYR A 134 -3.80 2.17 12.22
CA TYR A 134 -4.05 3.59 12.47
C TYR A 134 -2.89 4.48 12.03
N ALA A 135 -1.64 4.04 12.22
CA ALA A 135 -0.47 4.78 11.74
C ALA A 135 -0.47 4.91 10.20
N PHE A 136 -0.81 3.84 9.48
CA PHE A 136 -1.00 3.84 8.02
C PHE A 136 -2.12 4.79 7.61
N GLU A 137 -3.26 4.74 8.29
CA GLU A 137 -4.37 5.66 8.05
C GLU A 137 -3.92 7.12 8.20
N LYS A 138 -3.27 7.47 9.32
CA LYS A 138 -2.76 8.82 9.57
C LYS A 138 -1.79 9.27 8.50
N TYR A 139 -0.84 8.41 8.13
CA TYR A 139 0.12 8.68 7.05
C TYR A 139 -0.59 8.95 5.72
N TYR A 140 -1.57 8.13 5.33
CA TYR A 140 -2.31 8.33 4.10
C TYR A 140 -3.15 9.61 4.12
N ARG A 141 -3.79 9.96 5.25
CA ARG A 141 -4.51 11.24 5.37
C ARG A 141 -3.58 12.42 5.16
N GLN A 142 -2.39 12.38 5.76
CA GLN A 142 -1.38 13.43 5.61
C GLN A 142 -0.85 13.53 4.18
N THR A 143 -0.57 12.39 3.54
CA THR A 143 0.08 12.35 2.23
C THR A 143 -0.86 12.29 1.05
N ASN A 144 -2.16 12.03 1.22
CA ASN A 144 -3.14 11.92 0.13
C ASN A 144 -4.30 12.93 0.24
N SER A 145 -4.25 13.85 1.21
CA SER A 145 -5.15 15.00 1.29
C SER A 145 -5.06 15.89 0.06
N PHE A 146 -6.13 16.67 -0.17
CA PHE A 146 -6.18 17.66 -1.23
C PHE A 146 -5.05 18.69 -1.10
N THR A 147 -4.85 19.22 0.12
CA THR A 147 -3.79 20.19 0.43
C THR A 147 -2.41 19.62 0.14
N ALA A 148 -2.11 18.40 0.58
CA ALA A 148 -0.82 17.76 0.28
C ALA A 148 -0.62 17.53 -1.22
N LYS A 149 -1.67 17.19 -1.97
CA LYS A 149 -1.61 17.07 -3.44
C LYS A 149 -1.38 18.42 -4.12
N ALA A 150 -2.06 19.47 -3.67
CA ALA A 150 -1.91 20.83 -4.20
C ALA A 150 -0.49 21.37 -3.95
N VAL A 151 0.00 21.28 -2.71
CA VAL A 151 1.37 21.70 -2.35
C VAL A 151 2.42 20.99 -3.19
N ARG A 152 2.28 19.66 -3.38
CA ARG A 152 3.20 18.90 -4.24
C ARG A 152 3.15 19.34 -5.69
N ARG A 153 1.95 19.59 -6.22
CA ARG A 153 1.80 20.09 -7.60
C ARG A 153 2.50 21.43 -7.77
N ILE A 154 2.30 22.37 -6.83
CA ILE A 154 2.98 23.68 -6.83
C ILE A 154 4.49 23.50 -6.78
N LYS A 155 5.00 22.68 -5.85
CA LYS A 155 6.45 22.42 -5.74
C LYS A 155 7.06 21.82 -7.01
N ARG A 156 6.34 20.94 -7.70
CA ARG A 156 6.79 20.37 -9.00
C ARG A 156 6.78 21.41 -10.11
N THR A 157 5.75 22.27 -10.17
CA THR A 157 5.69 23.37 -11.14
C THR A 157 6.83 24.37 -10.93
N LEU A 158 7.12 24.74 -9.68
CA LEU A 158 8.25 25.64 -9.36
C LEU A 158 9.63 25.04 -9.67
N LYS A 159 9.74 23.71 -9.78
CA LYS A 159 10.97 23.02 -10.15
C LYS A 159 11.14 22.83 -11.66
N GLY A 160 10.17 23.23 -12.48
CA GLY A 160 10.21 23.05 -13.93
C GLY A 160 9.84 21.64 -14.42
N ASP A 161 9.30 20.75 -13.57
CA ASP A 161 8.97 19.36 -13.92
C ASP A 161 7.84 19.21 -15.00
N PHE A 162 7.29 20.33 -15.49
CA PHE A 162 6.23 20.35 -16.51
C PHE A 162 6.66 21.06 -17.81
N GLU A 163 7.93 21.45 -17.95
CA GLU A 163 8.50 21.83 -19.24
C GLU A 163 8.95 20.55 -19.98
N ALA A 164 7.98 19.89 -20.61
CA ALA A 164 8.17 18.86 -21.63
C ALA A 164 6.92 18.82 -22.53
#